data_AF-A0A1V4YKT6-F1
#
_entry.id   AF-A0A1V4YKT6-F1
#
_cell.length_a   1.000
_cell.length_b   1.000
_cell.length_c   1.000
_cell.angle_alpha   90.00
_cell.angle_beta   90.00
_cell.angle_gamma   90.00
#
_symmetry.space_group_name_H-M   'P 1'
#
loop_
_entity.id
_entity.type
_entity.pdbx_description
1 polymer ?
#
loop_
_entity_poly.entity_id
_entity_poly.type
_entity_poly.pdbx_seq_one_letter_code
_entity_poly.pdbx_strand_id
1 'polypeptide(L)'
;MLARGNWTDVGSPAAYRQAQRWMLAELPGTLIEGRFTTKDARINGPLHLGHNVSVGSNSAIVGPIVIGENTVIGDNVLIGPYTTIGSNCKIDDDTRILSSYIFNDVNIGKNTNVSGSIIDNRTVVGNNCSLENGTVIGPDVIIGDGATVHSDVRIWPKQIIKEGIKVKESITICP
;
A
#
# COMPACT_ATOMS: atom_id res chain seq x y z
N MET A 1 6.55 15.93 -34.02
CA MET A 1 7.52 15.21 -33.18
C MET A 1 6.75 14.68 -31.97
N LEU A 2 6.43 13.39 -31.95
CA LEU A 2 5.68 12.77 -30.84
C LEU A 2 6.61 12.71 -29.62
N ALA A 3 6.10 13.02 -28.42
CA ALA A 3 6.86 12.88 -27.18
C ALA A 3 7.36 11.44 -27.06
N ARG A 4 8.65 11.25 -26.76
CA ARG A 4 9.21 9.94 -26.43
C ARG A 4 9.00 9.72 -24.94
N GLY A 5 8.37 8.60 -24.56
CA GLY A 5 8.11 8.24 -23.17
C GLY A 5 6.75 7.58 -22.97
N ASN A 6 6.51 7.07 -21.77
CA ASN A 6 5.21 6.55 -21.38
C ASN A 6 4.26 7.71 -21.04
N TRP A 7 3.02 7.67 -21.54
CA TRP A 7 1.99 8.65 -21.23
C TRP A 7 0.63 7.97 -21.06
N THR A 8 -0.16 8.44 -20.09
CA THR A 8 -1.54 8.00 -19.87
C THR A 8 -2.36 9.12 -19.25
N ASP A 9 -3.67 9.13 -19.52
CA ASP A 9 -4.63 9.97 -18.80
C ASP A 9 -5.14 9.21 -17.57
N VAL A 10 -4.96 9.81 -16.39
CA VAL A 10 -5.34 9.21 -15.11
C VAL A 10 -6.82 9.47 -14.83
N GLY A 11 -7.68 8.76 -15.56
CA GLY A 11 -9.15 8.79 -15.39
C GLY A 11 -9.74 7.55 -14.73
N SER A 12 -8.92 6.54 -14.41
CA SER A 12 -9.38 5.29 -13.81
C SER A 12 -8.33 4.68 -12.86
N PRO A 13 -8.76 3.82 -11.90
CA PRO A 13 -7.81 3.07 -11.08
C PRO A 13 -6.80 2.26 -11.90
N ALA A 14 -7.21 1.67 -13.02
CA ALA A 14 -6.29 0.92 -13.89
C ALA A 14 -5.19 1.82 -14.49
N ALA A 15 -5.58 3.00 -15.02
CA ALA A 15 -4.63 3.97 -15.56
C ALA A 15 -3.69 4.50 -14.47
N TYR A 16 -4.19 4.76 -13.26
CA TYR A 16 -3.36 5.15 -12.12
C TYR A 16 -2.32 4.09 -11.78
N ARG A 17 -2.71 2.82 -11.66
CA ARG A 17 -1.77 1.71 -11.40
C ARG A 17 -0.72 1.61 -12.50
N GLN A 18 -1.12 1.80 -13.76
CA GLN A 18 -0.19 1.79 -14.88
C GLN A 18 0.86 2.91 -14.78
N ALA A 19 0.42 4.13 -14.46
CA ALA A 19 1.31 5.27 -14.27
C ALA A 19 2.31 5.03 -13.12
N GLN A 20 1.84 4.50 -11.99
CA GLN A 20 2.70 4.17 -10.86
C GLN A 20 3.70 3.06 -11.19
N ARG A 21 3.30 2.03 -11.94
CA ARG A 21 4.22 0.98 -12.41
C ARG A 21 5.34 1.55 -13.28
N TRP A 22 5.02 2.47 -14.19
CA TRP A 22 6.04 3.13 -15.01
C TRP A 22 7.02 3.93 -14.17
N MET A 23 6.50 4.75 -13.24
CA MET A 23 7.34 5.51 -12.30
C MET A 23 8.29 4.59 -11.52
N LEU A 24 7.77 3.49 -10.97
CA LEU A 24 8.57 2.54 -10.19
C LEU A 24 9.59 1.77 -11.03
N ALA A 25 9.24 1.42 -12.27
CA ALA A 25 10.14 0.74 -13.19
C ALA A 25 11.34 1.61 -13.61
N GLU A 26 11.18 2.93 -13.55
CA GLU A 26 12.19 3.92 -13.91
C GLU A 26 13.02 4.39 -12.69
N LEU A 27 12.86 3.78 -11.50
CA LEU A 27 13.68 4.12 -10.34
C LEU A 27 15.18 3.93 -10.65
N PRO A 28 16.03 4.96 -10.45
CA PRO A 28 17.42 4.93 -10.87
C PRO A 28 18.32 4.03 -9.99
N GLY A 29 17.79 3.51 -8.89
CA GLY A 29 18.53 2.70 -7.93
C GLY A 29 17.91 2.72 -6.54
N THR A 30 18.75 2.53 -5.52
CA THR A 30 18.34 2.62 -4.11
C THR A 30 18.73 3.99 -3.53
N LEU A 31 17.76 4.72 -3.01
CA LEU A 31 17.91 5.99 -2.31
C LEU A 31 17.28 5.87 -0.92
N ILE A 32 18.04 6.21 0.12
CA ILE A 32 17.57 6.23 1.52
C ILE A 32 17.86 7.62 2.07
N GLU A 33 16.82 8.34 2.45
CA GLU A 33 16.90 9.69 2.99
C GLU A 33 16.77 9.66 4.51
N GLY A 34 17.63 10.39 5.22
CA GLY A 34 17.57 10.50 6.67
C GLY A 34 17.82 9.20 7.43
N ARG A 35 17.14 9.05 8.57
CA ARG A 35 17.30 7.89 9.45
C ARG A 35 16.54 6.69 8.91
N PHE A 36 17.25 5.60 8.66
CA PHE A 36 16.67 4.29 8.40
C PHE A 36 17.13 3.31 9.47
N THR A 37 16.19 2.60 10.11
CA THR A 37 16.49 1.59 11.12
C THR A 37 15.96 0.24 10.68
N THR A 38 16.79 -0.79 10.77
CA THR A 38 16.38 -2.16 10.48
C THR A 38 17.02 -3.15 11.45
N LYS A 39 16.32 -4.24 11.73
CA LYS A 39 16.85 -5.39 12.47
C LYS A 39 16.65 -6.61 11.59
N ASP A 40 17.72 -7.31 11.21
CA ASP A 40 17.66 -8.58 10.45
C ASP A 40 16.70 -8.63 9.25
N ALA A 41 16.41 -7.49 8.61
CA ALA A 41 15.52 -7.43 7.45
C ALA A 41 16.29 -7.57 6.15
N ARG A 42 15.63 -8.14 5.14
CA ARG A 42 16.14 -8.25 3.78
C ARG A 42 15.66 -7.07 2.96
N ILE A 43 16.57 -6.22 2.52
CA ILE A 43 16.27 -5.05 1.70
C ILE A 43 16.90 -5.25 0.32
N ASN A 44 16.08 -5.35 -0.73
CA ASN A 44 16.52 -5.54 -2.11
C ASN A 44 15.91 -4.45 -3.00
N GLY A 45 16.76 -3.68 -3.67
CA GLY A 45 16.36 -2.55 -4.50
C GLY A 45 15.90 -2.91 -5.92
N PRO A 46 15.59 -1.91 -6.76
CA PRO A 46 15.68 -0.47 -6.47
C PRO A 46 14.60 0.01 -5.48
N LEU A 47 14.88 1.02 -4.68
CA LEU A 47 13.92 1.53 -3.69
C LEU A 47 14.19 2.98 -3.30
N HIS A 48 13.16 3.72 -2.93
CA HIS A 48 13.28 5.04 -2.33
C HIS A 48 12.64 5.03 -0.94
N LEU A 49 13.43 5.31 0.10
CA LEU A 49 12.94 5.48 1.48
C LEU A 49 13.08 6.93 1.90
N GLY A 50 12.01 7.50 2.44
CA GLY A 50 12.03 8.81 3.09
C GLY A 50 12.69 8.79 4.47
N HIS A 51 12.65 9.95 5.14
CA HIS A 51 13.23 10.16 6.46
C HIS A 51 12.52 9.33 7.54
N ASN A 52 13.27 8.84 8.54
CA ASN A 52 12.73 8.16 9.72
C ASN A 52 11.89 6.90 9.42
N VAL A 53 12.31 6.12 8.42
CA VAL A 53 11.69 4.82 8.13
C VAL A 53 12.29 3.74 9.04
N SER A 54 11.45 2.86 9.58
CA SER A 54 11.88 1.71 10.37
C SER A 54 11.28 0.41 9.86
N VAL A 55 12.07 -0.66 9.88
CA VAL A 55 11.68 -2.00 9.42
C VAL A 55 12.06 -3.03 10.48
N GLY A 56 11.08 -3.80 10.92
CA GLY A 56 11.25 -4.86 11.92
C GLY A 56 12.04 -6.07 11.45
N SER A 57 12.19 -7.01 12.37
CA SER A 57 12.91 -8.28 12.27
C SER A 57 12.28 -9.21 11.25
N ASN A 58 13.10 -9.96 10.52
CA ASN A 58 12.68 -10.96 9.53
C ASN A 58 11.77 -10.41 8.41
N SER A 59 11.70 -9.10 8.25
CA SER A 59 10.93 -8.46 7.19
C SER A 59 11.70 -8.48 5.87
N ALA A 60 11.00 -8.48 4.75
CA ALA A 60 11.59 -8.48 3.42
C ALA A 60 10.95 -7.37 2.58
N ILE A 61 11.77 -6.43 2.12
CA ILE A 61 11.38 -5.32 1.25
C ILE A 61 12.06 -5.52 -0.09
N VAL A 62 11.26 -5.77 -1.13
CA VAL A 62 11.76 -6.12 -2.47
C VAL A 62 11.21 -5.15 -3.50
N GLY A 63 12.12 -4.40 -4.12
CA GLY A 63 11.83 -3.36 -5.08
C GLY A 63 11.40 -3.83 -6.47
N PRO A 64 10.97 -2.91 -7.36
CA PRO A 64 10.91 -1.46 -7.15
C PRO A 64 9.84 -1.04 -6.13
N ILE A 65 10.21 -0.14 -5.21
CA ILE A 65 9.32 0.35 -4.15
C ILE A 65 9.64 1.78 -3.74
N VAL A 66 8.62 2.55 -3.33
CA VAL A 66 8.77 3.85 -2.67
C VAL A 66 8.07 3.79 -1.32
N ILE A 67 8.75 4.25 -0.26
CA ILE A 67 8.21 4.34 1.11
C ILE A 67 8.45 5.76 1.62
N GLY A 68 7.36 6.45 1.98
CA GLY A 68 7.39 7.80 2.52
C GLY A 68 8.00 7.88 3.92
N GLU A 69 8.21 9.11 4.36
CA GLU A 69 8.82 9.41 5.65
C GLU A 69 7.95 9.02 6.85
N ASN A 70 8.60 8.83 8.00
CA ASN A 70 8.00 8.48 9.29
C ASN A 70 7.13 7.20 9.25
N THR A 71 7.38 6.33 8.27
CA THR A 71 6.66 5.07 8.12
C THR A 71 7.34 3.95 8.91
N VAL A 72 6.52 3.19 9.65
CA VAL A 72 6.96 2.09 10.51
C VAL A 72 6.45 0.77 9.95
N ILE A 73 7.36 -0.17 9.75
CA ILE A 73 7.09 -1.52 9.28
C ILE A 73 7.48 -2.49 10.39
N GLY A 74 6.52 -3.34 10.78
CA GLY A 74 6.67 -4.32 11.85
C GLY A 74 7.56 -5.52 11.49
N ASP A 75 7.45 -6.55 12.32
CA ASP A 75 8.21 -7.79 12.18
C ASP A 75 7.52 -8.76 11.20
N ASN A 76 8.31 -9.61 10.52
CA ASN A 76 7.82 -10.61 9.57
C ASN A 76 6.98 -10.05 8.41
N VAL A 77 7.18 -8.78 8.05
CA VAL A 77 6.43 -8.12 6.98
C VAL A 77 7.08 -8.38 5.63
N LEU A 78 6.28 -8.74 4.64
CA LEU A 78 6.71 -8.81 3.24
C LEU A 78 6.13 -7.65 2.45
N ILE A 79 6.99 -6.82 1.87
CA ILE A 79 6.59 -5.80 0.91
C ILE A 79 7.24 -6.10 -0.43
N GLY A 80 6.40 -6.41 -1.42
CA GLY A 80 6.84 -6.84 -2.73
C GLY A 80 6.89 -5.74 -3.79
N PRO A 81 7.37 -6.09 -4.98
CA PRO A 81 7.58 -5.15 -6.08
C PRO A 81 6.32 -4.39 -6.50
N TYR A 82 6.54 -3.21 -7.06
CA TYR A 82 5.51 -2.30 -7.56
C TYR A 82 4.56 -1.80 -6.47
N THR A 83 5.10 -1.62 -5.26
CA THR A 83 4.37 -1.07 -4.13
C THR A 83 4.78 0.39 -3.90
N THR A 84 3.83 1.23 -3.54
CA THR A 84 4.13 2.54 -2.94
C THR A 84 3.45 2.63 -1.58
N ILE A 85 4.15 3.22 -0.61
CA ILE A 85 3.63 3.52 0.72
C ILE A 85 3.91 4.99 1.00
N GLY A 86 2.87 5.74 1.38
CA GLY A 86 2.98 7.15 1.71
C GLY A 86 3.72 7.40 3.02
N SER A 87 3.63 8.63 3.50
CA SER A 87 4.22 9.04 4.77
C SER A 87 3.32 8.72 5.95
N ASN A 88 3.92 8.65 7.15
CA ASN A 88 3.25 8.41 8.43
C ASN A 88 2.41 7.13 8.46
N CYS A 89 2.81 6.11 7.70
CA CYS A 89 2.07 4.85 7.67
C CYS A 89 2.58 3.89 8.74
N LYS A 90 1.70 2.98 9.17
CA LYS A 90 2.06 1.88 10.05
C LYS A 90 1.64 0.56 9.43
N ILE A 91 2.60 -0.31 9.16
CA ILE A 91 2.35 -1.67 8.68
C ILE A 91 2.71 -2.62 9.81
N ASP A 92 1.72 -3.24 10.43
CA ASP A 92 1.91 -4.13 11.57
C ASP A 92 2.38 -5.54 11.17
N ASP A 93 2.82 -6.29 12.18
CA ASP A 93 3.50 -7.59 12.05
C ASP A 93 2.74 -8.61 11.18
N ASP A 94 3.50 -9.54 10.59
CA ASP A 94 2.98 -10.68 9.81
C ASP A 94 2.15 -10.29 8.57
N THR A 95 2.25 -9.03 8.14
CA THR A 95 1.50 -8.47 7.01
C THR A 95 2.23 -8.69 5.68
N ARG A 96 1.46 -8.85 4.59
CA ARG A 96 1.98 -8.98 3.22
C ARG A 96 1.34 -7.97 2.30
N ILE A 97 2.16 -7.18 1.61
CA ILE A 97 1.72 -6.13 0.69
C ILE A 97 2.40 -6.34 -0.66
N LEU A 98 1.61 -6.53 -1.72
CA LEU A 98 2.10 -6.81 -3.06
C LEU A 98 1.45 -5.90 -4.09
N SER A 99 2.24 -5.24 -4.94
CA SER A 99 1.77 -4.42 -6.07
C SER A 99 0.64 -3.44 -5.71
N SER A 100 0.75 -2.79 -4.55
CA SER A 100 -0.31 -1.95 -3.98
C SER A 100 0.14 -0.51 -3.77
N TYR A 101 -0.81 0.43 -3.74
CA TYR A 101 -0.55 1.86 -3.67
C TYR A 101 -1.23 2.42 -2.43
N ILE A 102 -0.44 2.65 -1.40
CA ILE A 102 -0.90 3.07 -0.08
C ILE A 102 -0.53 4.55 0.08
N PHE A 103 -1.51 5.39 0.39
CA PHE A 103 -1.36 6.82 0.58
C PHE A 103 -0.91 7.14 2.01
N ASN A 104 -1.03 8.40 2.43
CA ASN A 104 -0.48 8.86 3.71
C ASN A 104 -1.40 8.54 4.89
N ASP A 105 -0.80 8.45 6.07
CA ASP A 105 -1.52 8.26 7.34
C ASP A 105 -2.38 6.97 7.34
N VAL A 106 -1.91 5.93 6.66
CA VAL A 106 -2.59 4.63 6.59
C VAL A 106 -2.02 3.66 7.62
N ASN A 107 -2.92 3.00 8.36
CA ASN A 107 -2.57 1.93 9.29
C ASN A 107 -3.09 0.60 8.77
N ILE A 108 -2.22 -0.41 8.68
CA ILE A 108 -2.55 -1.77 8.28
C ILE A 108 -2.22 -2.70 9.45
N GLY A 109 -3.24 -3.33 10.01
CA GLY A 109 -3.17 -4.21 11.17
C GLY A 109 -2.48 -5.54 10.88
N LYS A 110 -2.20 -6.29 11.95
CA LYS A 110 -1.40 -7.53 11.93
C LYS A 110 -2.03 -8.61 11.05
N ASN A 111 -1.19 -9.48 10.50
CA ASN A 111 -1.61 -10.67 9.74
C ASN A 111 -2.58 -10.32 8.58
N THR A 112 -2.39 -9.15 7.96
CA THR A 112 -3.23 -8.68 6.87
C THR A 112 -2.56 -8.92 5.52
N ASN A 113 -3.36 -9.26 4.50
CA ASN A 113 -2.87 -9.42 3.13
C ASN A 113 -3.47 -8.32 2.25
N VAL A 114 -2.61 -7.59 1.54
CA VAL A 114 -3.00 -6.54 0.59
C VAL A 114 -2.34 -6.83 -0.75
N SER A 115 -3.14 -7.00 -1.79
CA SER A 115 -2.62 -7.35 -3.12
C SER A 115 -3.31 -6.52 -4.18
N GLY A 116 -2.56 -5.79 -5.01
CA GLY A 116 -3.13 -5.01 -6.11
C GLY A 116 -4.07 -3.85 -5.70
N SER A 117 -4.05 -3.44 -4.43
CA SER A 117 -5.02 -2.50 -3.87
C SER A 117 -4.56 -1.04 -4.02
N ILE A 118 -5.52 -0.12 -4.04
CA ILE A 118 -5.28 1.31 -3.80
C ILE A 118 -5.94 1.65 -2.47
N ILE A 119 -5.18 2.17 -1.52
CA ILE A 119 -5.66 2.56 -0.19
C ILE A 119 -5.36 4.04 0.02
N ASP A 120 -6.40 4.86 0.06
CA ASP A 120 -6.29 6.31 0.16
C ASP A 120 -6.08 6.77 1.61
N ASN A 121 -5.79 8.07 1.79
CA ASN A 121 -5.28 8.68 3.00
C ASN A 121 -6.17 8.45 4.23
N ARG A 122 -5.54 8.39 5.41
CA ARG A 122 -6.23 8.29 6.73
C ARG A 122 -7.14 7.06 6.86
N THR A 123 -6.81 6.01 6.12
CA THR A 123 -7.56 4.74 6.15
C THR A 123 -6.95 3.81 7.20
N VAL A 124 -7.81 3.09 7.91
CA VAL A 124 -7.41 2.06 8.87
C VAL A 124 -7.90 0.71 8.38
N VAL A 125 -6.98 -0.23 8.23
CA VAL A 125 -7.27 -1.64 7.97
C VAL A 125 -6.97 -2.43 9.23
N GLY A 126 -7.97 -3.13 9.76
CA GLY A 126 -7.86 -3.95 10.96
C GLY A 126 -6.95 -5.17 10.79
N ASN A 127 -6.87 -5.99 11.83
CA ASN A 127 -6.07 -7.21 11.84
C ASN A 127 -6.76 -8.31 11.03
N ASN A 128 -5.98 -9.29 10.56
CA ASN A 128 -6.49 -10.49 9.87
C ASN A 128 -7.34 -10.18 8.64
N CYS A 129 -7.10 -9.05 7.98
CA CYS A 129 -7.88 -8.64 6.82
C CYS A 129 -7.30 -9.21 5.52
N SER A 130 -8.15 -9.27 4.49
CA SER A 130 -7.73 -9.64 3.13
C SER A 130 -8.30 -8.64 2.12
N LEU A 131 -7.43 -7.85 1.50
CA LEU A 131 -7.75 -6.93 0.42
C LEU A 131 -7.24 -7.52 -0.90
N GLU A 132 -8.17 -8.00 -1.71
CA GLU A 132 -7.87 -8.66 -2.98
C GLU A 132 -7.52 -7.67 -4.11
N ASN A 133 -7.15 -8.23 -5.26
CA ASN A 133 -6.68 -7.48 -6.42
C ASN A 133 -7.71 -6.47 -6.94
N GLY A 134 -7.25 -5.30 -7.36
CA GLY A 134 -8.12 -4.32 -8.03
C GLY A 134 -8.98 -3.50 -7.07
N THR A 135 -8.97 -3.82 -5.78
CA THR A 135 -9.69 -3.06 -4.75
C THR A 135 -9.26 -1.60 -4.70
N VAL A 136 -10.22 -0.73 -4.40
CA VAL A 136 -10.01 0.72 -4.23
C VAL A 136 -10.71 1.16 -2.96
N ILE A 137 -9.92 1.60 -1.97
CA ILE A 137 -10.39 2.05 -0.68
C ILE A 137 -10.24 3.56 -0.62
N GLY A 138 -11.37 4.27 -0.55
CA GLY A 138 -11.39 5.72 -0.43
C GLY A 138 -10.84 6.22 0.92
N PRO A 139 -10.64 7.54 1.05
CA PRO A 139 -10.02 8.12 2.23
C PRO A 139 -10.94 8.04 3.44
N ASP A 140 -10.35 8.07 4.63
CA ASP A 140 -11.05 8.03 5.90
C ASP A 140 -11.93 6.77 6.09
N VAL A 141 -11.59 5.66 5.43
CA VAL A 141 -12.30 4.38 5.59
C VAL A 141 -11.74 3.62 6.80
N ILE A 142 -12.62 2.93 7.52
CA ILE A 142 -12.25 2.01 8.61
C ILE A 142 -12.71 0.61 8.23
N ILE A 143 -11.77 -0.31 8.09
CA ILE A 143 -12.03 -1.72 7.85
C ILE A 143 -11.79 -2.48 9.16
N GLY A 144 -12.84 -3.08 9.73
CA GLY A 144 -12.75 -3.86 10.95
C GLY A 144 -12.00 -5.19 10.78
N ASP A 145 -11.53 -5.73 11.90
CA ASP A 145 -10.76 -6.97 11.96
C ASP A 145 -11.45 -8.16 11.26
N GLY A 146 -10.68 -8.98 10.55
CA GLY A 146 -11.16 -10.18 9.86
C GLY A 146 -11.96 -9.91 8.59
N ALA A 147 -12.09 -8.65 8.15
CA ALA A 147 -12.84 -8.33 6.96
C ALA A 147 -12.11 -8.79 5.67
N THR A 148 -12.89 -9.17 4.68
CA THR A 148 -12.39 -9.50 3.33
C THR A 148 -13.03 -8.55 2.32
N VAL A 149 -12.21 -7.85 1.56
CA VAL A 149 -12.66 -7.02 0.44
C VAL A 149 -12.31 -7.76 -0.84
N HIS A 150 -13.34 -8.24 -1.54
CA HIS A 150 -13.14 -9.03 -2.75
C HIS A 150 -12.64 -8.19 -3.93
N SER A 151 -12.13 -8.89 -4.94
CA SER A 151 -11.49 -8.28 -6.09
C SER A 151 -12.38 -7.22 -6.76
N ASP A 152 -11.76 -6.14 -7.23
CA ASP A 152 -12.40 -5.01 -7.93
C ASP A 152 -13.47 -4.23 -7.13
N VAL A 153 -13.67 -4.56 -5.84
CA VAL A 153 -14.57 -3.82 -4.95
C VAL A 153 -14.03 -2.43 -4.66
N ARG A 154 -14.92 -1.45 -4.69
CA ARG A 154 -14.64 -0.05 -4.34
C ARG A 154 -15.39 0.33 -3.09
N ILE A 155 -14.69 0.92 -2.13
CA ILE A 155 -15.27 1.44 -0.90
C ILE A 155 -15.16 2.96 -0.96
N TRP A 156 -16.29 3.65 -0.93
CA TRP A 156 -16.31 5.10 -0.93
C TRP A 156 -15.64 5.70 0.32
N PRO A 157 -15.27 6.99 0.28
CA PRO A 157 -14.76 7.69 1.45
C PRO A 157 -15.65 7.55 2.70
N LYS A 158 -15.03 7.61 3.87
CA LYS A 158 -15.70 7.71 5.19
C LYS A 158 -16.64 6.55 5.54
N GLN A 159 -16.41 5.38 4.94
CA GLN A 159 -17.18 4.18 5.25
C GLN A 159 -16.56 3.38 6.40
N ILE A 160 -17.42 2.69 7.14
CA ILE A 160 -17.01 1.78 8.21
C ILE A 160 -17.47 0.37 7.84
N ILE A 161 -16.52 -0.52 7.61
CA ILE A 161 -16.76 -1.95 7.38
C ILE A 161 -16.64 -2.65 8.72
N LYS A 162 -17.69 -3.36 9.12
CA LYS A 162 -17.67 -4.09 10.40
C LYS A 162 -16.74 -5.30 10.31
N GLU A 163 -16.32 -5.75 11.49
CA GLU A 163 -15.48 -6.93 11.67
C GLU A 163 -16.06 -8.18 11.00
N GLY A 164 -15.19 -9.01 10.42
CA GLY A 164 -15.54 -10.29 9.80
C GLY A 164 -16.39 -10.21 8.52
N ILE A 165 -16.74 -9.00 8.04
CA ILE A 165 -17.56 -8.84 6.85
C ILE A 165 -16.77 -9.19 5.59
N LYS A 166 -17.43 -9.92 4.68
CA LYS A 166 -16.96 -10.14 3.31
C LYS A 166 -17.67 -9.17 2.38
N VAL A 167 -16.98 -8.12 1.95
CA VAL A 167 -17.49 -7.12 1.01
C VAL A 167 -17.33 -7.68 -0.41
N LYS A 168 -18.46 -8.03 -1.04
CA LYS A 168 -18.52 -8.60 -2.40
C LYS A 168 -18.88 -7.57 -3.48
N GLU A 169 -19.51 -6.47 -3.07
CA GLU A 169 -20.03 -5.45 -3.96
C GLU A 169 -19.51 -4.09 -3.50
N SER A 170 -19.35 -3.18 -4.46
CA SER A 170 -18.84 -1.83 -4.17
C SER A 170 -19.82 -1.06 -3.29
N ILE A 171 -19.30 -0.44 -2.24
CA ILE A 171 -20.07 0.40 -1.33
C ILE A 171 -19.96 1.82 -1.86
N THR A 172 -20.92 2.20 -2.69
CA THR A 172 -21.02 3.53 -3.27
C THR A 172 -22.19 4.26 -2.63
N ILE A 173 -21.92 5.08 -1.62
CA ILE A 173 -22.92 6.05 -1.14
C ILE A 173 -22.70 7.31 -1.97
N CYS A 174 -23.60 7.55 -2.92
CA CYS A 174 -23.70 8.85 -3.56
C CYS A 174 -24.35 9.80 -2.53
N PRO A 175 -23.73 10.95 -2.19
CA PRO A 175 -24.42 11.99 -1.45
C PRO A 175 -25.64 12.52 -2.23
#